data_AF-A0A183ES46-F1
#
_entry.id   AF-A0A183ES46-F1
#
_cell.length_a   1.000
_cell.length_b   1.000
_cell.length_c   1.000
_cell.angle_alpha   90.00
_cell.angle_beta   90.00
_cell.angle_gamma   90.00
#
_symmetry.space_group_name_H-M   'P 1'
#
loop_
_entity.id
_entity.type
_entity.pdbx_description
1 polymer ?
#
loop_
_entity_poly.entity_id
_entity_poly.type
_entity_poly.pdbx_seq_one_letter_code
_entity_poly.pdbx_strand_id
1 'polypeptide(L)'
;LKGILLGVMKNCLPGTGIDHTVTRPDVTEMFMQSHRVIKGTDKILAYTVLISEACMSMDELQAFINALCYTHQITNSAISLPEPIYQADE
;
A
#
# COMPACT_ATOMS: atom_id res chain seq x y z
N LEU A 1 -9.10 20.76 21.57
CA LEU A 1 -8.04 20.38 22.52
C LEU A 1 -8.33 19.02 23.19
N LYS A 2 -8.48 17.94 22.42
CA LYS A 2 -8.85 16.60 22.94
C LYS A 2 -7.98 15.47 22.35
N GLY A 3 -6.77 15.80 21.89
CA GLY A 3 -5.94 14.89 21.09
C GLY A 3 -4.55 14.58 21.65
N ILE A 4 -4.17 15.07 22.84
CA ILE A 4 -2.77 15.00 23.30
C ILE A 4 -2.54 14.05 24.50
N LEU A 5 -3.56 13.50 25.18
CA LEU A 5 -3.31 12.81 26.47
C LEU A 5 -3.46 11.28 26.55
N LEU A 6 -3.81 10.59 25.48
CA LEU A 6 -3.75 9.12 25.39
C LEU A 6 -3.37 8.81 23.96
N GLY A 7 -2.18 8.25 23.72
CA GLY A 7 -1.68 7.98 22.37
C GLY A 7 -2.66 7.09 21.61
N VAL A 8 -3.54 7.70 20.81
CA VAL A 8 -4.44 6.98 19.93
C VAL A 8 -3.57 6.37 18.84
N MET A 9 -3.26 5.08 18.97
CA MET A 9 -2.56 4.34 17.93
C MET A 9 -3.41 4.39 16.66
N LYS A 10 -2.89 5.08 15.64
CA LYS A 10 -3.57 5.30 14.37
C LYS A 10 -2.71 4.71 13.27
N ASN A 11 -3.33 3.95 12.37
CA ASN A 11 -2.67 3.49 11.16
C ASN A 11 -2.28 4.67 10.27
N CYS A 12 -1.37 4.41 9.33
CA CYS A 12 -1.00 5.38 8.31
C CYS A 12 -2.22 5.78 7.47
N LEU A 13 -2.08 6.86 6.69
CA LEU A 13 -3.12 7.23 5.74
C LEU A 13 -3.13 6.24 4.57
N PRO A 14 -4.29 5.91 3.99
CA PRO A 14 -4.34 5.16 2.73
C PRO A 14 -3.49 5.84 1.64
N GLY A 15 -2.75 5.05 0.88
CA GLY A 15 -1.76 5.50 -0.09
C GLY A 15 -0.38 5.82 0.50
N THR A 16 -0.12 5.57 1.79
CA THR A 16 1.22 5.76 2.36
C THR A 16 2.16 4.70 1.80
N GLY A 17 3.13 5.14 0.99
CA GLY A 17 4.25 4.34 0.49
C GLY A 17 5.54 4.58 1.28
N ILE A 18 6.37 3.55 1.41
CA ILE A 18 7.71 3.60 2.00
C ILE A 18 8.65 2.83 1.08
N ASP A 19 9.59 3.53 0.46
CA ASP A 19 10.54 2.98 -0.52
C ASP A 19 12.02 3.17 -0.12
N HIS A 20 12.28 3.79 1.04
CA HIS A 20 13.62 4.08 1.54
C HIS A 20 13.73 3.85 3.06
N THR A 21 14.95 3.90 3.59
CA THR A 21 15.33 3.71 5.01
C THR A 21 15.15 2.29 5.57
N VAL A 22 13.99 1.67 5.32
CA VAL A 22 13.60 0.35 5.86
C VAL A 22 13.34 -0.68 4.77
N THR A 23 13.76 -0.39 3.53
CA THR A 23 13.70 -1.29 2.38
C THR A 23 15.03 -2.02 2.19
N ARG A 24 14.97 -3.13 1.46
CA ARG A 24 16.17 -3.87 1.06
C ARG A 24 17.06 -3.05 0.10
N PRO A 25 18.39 -3.04 0.30
CA PRO A 25 19.31 -2.29 -0.58
C PRO A 25 19.69 -3.06 -1.86
N ASP A 26 19.46 -4.38 -1.90
CA ASP A 26 19.86 -5.27 -2.99
C ASP A 26 18.77 -5.47 -4.06
N VAL A 27 17.53 -5.11 -3.74
CA VAL A 27 16.39 -5.22 -4.65
C VAL A 27 15.52 -3.98 -4.58
N THR A 28 14.82 -3.68 -5.67
CA THR A 28 13.80 -2.63 -5.67
C THR A 28 12.59 -3.11 -4.89
N GLU A 29 12.37 -2.52 -3.72
CA GLU A 29 11.31 -2.89 -2.78
C GLU A 29 10.57 -1.64 -2.28
N MET A 30 9.27 -1.79 -2.03
CA MET A 30 8.45 -0.78 -1.38
C MET A 30 7.41 -1.43 -0.47
N PHE A 31 6.98 -0.68 0.54
CA PHE A 31 5.87 -1.03 1.41
C PHE A 31 4.73 -0.05 1.19
N MET A 32 3.48 -0.50 1.15
CA MET A 32 2.35 0.41 0.96
C MET A 32 1.08 -0.02 1.69
N GLN A 33 0.48 0.93 2.41
CA GLN A 33 -0.88 0.81 2.95
C GLN A 33 -1.85 1.47 1.96
N SER A 34 -2.49 0.70 1.08
CA SER A 34 -3.44 1.21 0.08
C SER A 34 -4.81 1.57 0.67
N HIS A 35 -5.24 0.88 1.72
CA HIS A 35 -6.61 0.91 2.20
C HIS A 35 -6.77 1.58 3.57
N ARG A 36 -8.02 1.90 3.93
CA ARG A 36 -8.38 2.35 5.26
C ARG A 36 -8.56 1.15 6.17
N VAL A 37 -7.71 1.02 7.17
CA VAL A 37 -7.86 -0.01 8.22
C VAL A 37 -9.09 0.28 9.07
N ILE A 38 -10.04 -0.65 9.08
CA ILE A 38 -11.29 -0.53 9.85
C ILE A 38 -11.07 -0.92 11.32
N LYS A 39 -10.25 -1.94 11.57
CA LYS A 39 -10.02 -2.50 12.91
C LYS A 39 -8.58 -3.00 13.03
N GLY A 40 -7.97 -2.75 14.19
CA GLY A 40 -6.61 -3.22 14.50
C GLY A 40 -5.51 -2.39 13.83
N THR A 41 -4.33 -3.00 13.74
CA THR A 41 -3.16 -2.44 13.06
C THR A 41 -3.04 -3.05 11.67
N ASP A 42 -2.65 -2.25 10.68
CA ASP A 42 -2.50 -2.74 9.32
C ASP A 42 -1.43 -3.84 9.22
N LYS A 43 -1.62 -4.75 8.26
CA LYS A 43 -0.55 -5.57 7.73
C LYS A 43 -0.12 -4.98 6.39
N ILE A 44 0.83 -4.05 6.45
CA ILE A 44 1.36 -3.37 5.27
C ILE A 44 1.95 -4.40 4.29
N LEU A 45 1.63 -4.25 3.01
CA LEU A 45 2.14 -5.12 1.96
C LEU A 45 3.54 -4.69 1.54
N ALA A 46 4.40 -5.69 1.31
CA ALA A 46 5.72 -5.53 0.72
C ALA A 46 5.67 -5.93 -0.75
N TYR A 47 6.06 -5.03 -1.64
CA TYR A 47 6.19 -5.28 -3.07
C TYR A 47 7.67 -5.33 -3.43
N THR A 48 8.08 -6.40 -4.11
CA THR A 48 9.42 -6.52 -4.68
C THR A 48 9.30 -6.50 -6.19
N VAL A 49 10.02 -5.60 -6.83
CA VAL A 49 10.09 -5.54 -8.30
C VAL A 49 11.16 -6.53 -8.75
N LEU A 50 10.71 -7.63 -9.33
CA LEU A 50 11.61 -8.66 -9.87
C LEU A 50 12.14 -8.28 -11.25
N ILE A 51 11.28 -7.70 -12.10
CA ILE A 51 11.58 -7.31 -13.47
C ILE A 51 10.81 -6.02 -13.77
N SER A 52 11.47 -5.04 -14.40
CA SER A 52 10.84 -3.80 -14.87
C SER A 52 11.35 -3.43 -16.26
N GLU A 53 10.59 -3.78 -17.30
CA GLU A 53 10.88 -3.40 -18.69
C GLU A 53 10.29 -2.04 -19.06
N ALA A 54 9.25 -1.61 -18.32
CA ALA A 54 8.59 -0.32 -18.52
C ALA A 54 9.40 0.87 -17.98
N CYS A 55 10.48 0.61 -17.24
CA CYS A 55 11.37 1.64 -16.66
C CYS A 55 10.62 2.70 -15.82
N MET A 56 9.57 2.30 -15.11
CA MET A 56 8.81 3.19 -14.23
C MET A 56 9.68 3.68 -13.07
N SER A 57 9.53 4.96 -12.71
CA SER A 57 10.02 5.49 -11.44
C SER A 57 9.25 4.89 -10.25
N MET A 58 9.81 5.01 -9.05
CA MET A 58 9.13 4.52 -7.84
C MET A 58 7.81 5.25 -7.57
N ASP A 59 7.72 6.54 -7.86
CA ASP A 59 6.49 7.31 -7.71
C ASP A 59 5.40 6.84 -8.68
N GLU A 60 5.76 6.56 -9.94
CA GLU A 60 4.83 6.03 -10.94
C GLU A 60 4.36 4.63 -10.57
N LEU A 61 5.26 3.77 -10.12
CA LEU A 61 4.92 2.42 -9.69
C LEU A 61 4.00 2.43 -8.48
N GLN A 62 4.30 3.25 -7.47
CA GLN A 62 3.46 3.43 -6.28
C GLN A 62 2.05 3.91 -6.66
N ALA A 63 1.96 4.94 -7.51
CA ALA A 63 0.69 5.47 -7.99
C ALA A 63 -0.11 4.42 -8.78
N PHE A 64 0.57 3.66 -9.65
CA PHE A 64 -0.04 2.61 -10.45
C PHE A 64 -0.61 1.48 -9.58
N ILE A 65 0.20 0.93 -8.66
CA ILE A 65 -0.26 -0.13 -7.74
C ILE A 65 -1.40 0.37 -6.86
N ASN A 66 -1.32 1.62 -6.36
CA ASN A 66 -2.37 2.19 -5.55
C ASN A 66 -3.68 2.34 -6.35
N ALA A 67 -3.60 2.78 -7.61
CA ALA A 67 -4.76 2.89 -8.49
C ALA A 67 -5.46 1.54 -8.71
N LEU A 68 -4.69 0.45 -8.89
CA LEU A 68 -5.24 -0.90 -8.99
C LEU A 68 -5.98 -1.36 -7.72
N CYS A 69 -5.69 -0.79 -6.55
CA CYS A 69 -6.42 -1.10 -5.33
C CYS A 69 -7.83 -0.48 -5.29
N TYR A 70 -8.13 0.48 -6.18
CA TYR A 70 -9.44 1.13 -6.27
C TYR A 70 -10.36 0.53 -7.35
N THR A 71 -9.93 -0.53 -8.05
CA THR A 71 -10.70 -1.10 -9.17
C THR A 71 -11.58 -2.29 -8.78
N HIS A 72 -11.64 -2.65 -7.49
CA HIS A 72 -12.48 -3.74 -7.01
C HIS A 72 -13.98 -3.42 -7.16
N GLN A 73 -14.69 -4.22 -7.95
CA GLN A 73 -16.00 -3.82 -8.50
C GLN A 73 -17.15 -3.82 -7.49
N ILE A 74 -16.99 -4.45 -6.33
CA ILE A 74 -18.06 -4.59 -5.33
C ILE A 74 -17.96 -3.59 -4.17
N THR A 75 -16.99 -2.66 -4.21
CA THR A 75 -16.74 -1.68 -3.15
C THR A 75 -16.38 -0.31 -3.72
N ASN A 76 -16.75 0.75 -2.99
CA ASN A 76 -16.42 2.14 -3.33
C ASN A 76 -15.18 2.64 -2.56
N SER A 77 -14.35 1.73 -2.05
CA SER A 77 -13.17 2.05 -1.25
C SER A 77 -12.00 1.14 -1.66
N ALA A 78 -10.77 1.63 -1.52
CA ALA A 78 -9.59 0.82 -1.84
C ALA A 78 -9.53 -0.46 -1.01
N ILE A 79 -9.20 -1.56 -1.66
CA ILE A 79 -8.89 -2.85 -1.04
C ILE A 79 -7.40 -2.93 -0.67
N SER A 80 -7.07 -3.89 0.19
CA SER A 80 -5.71 -4.03 0.72
C SER A 80 -4.70 -4.49 -0.32
N LEU A 81 -5.11 -5.33 -1.27
CA LEU A 81 -4.29 -5.83 -2.37
C LEU A 81 -4.71 -5.17 -3.69
N PRO A 82 -3.82 -5.06 -4.69
CA PRO A 82 -4.22 -4.69 -6.04
C PRO A 82 -5.27 -5.66 -6.59
N GLU A 83 -6.25 -5.14 -7.31
CA GLU A 83 -7.37 -5.94 -7.83
C GLU A 83 -6.95 -7.21 -8.58
N PRO A 84 -5.95 -7.19 -9.48
CA PRO A 84 -5.54 -8.42 -10.17
C PRO A 84 -5.04 -9.52 -9.23
N ILE A 85 -4.44 -9.16 -8.09
CA ILE A 85 -3.96 -10.13 -7.08
C ILE A 85 -5.13 -10.65 -6.26
N TYR A 86 -6.03 -9.74 -5.84
CA TYR A 86 -7.23 -10.12 -5.10
C TYR A 86 -8.09 -11.11 -5.90
N GLN A 87 -8.35 -10.82 -7.17
CA GLN A 87 -9.16 -11.65 -8.06
C GLN A 87 -8.52 -13.01 -8.40
N ALA A 88 -7.20 -13.15 -8.29
CA ALA A 88 -6.50 -14.41 -8.53
C ALA A 88 -6.57 -15.39 -7.35
N ASP A 89 -6.89 -14.90 -6.15
CA ASP A 89 -7.07 -15.71 -4.94
C ASP A 89 -8.52 -16.24 -4.79
N GLU A 90 -9.48 -15.60 -5.49
CA GLU A 90 -10.88 -16.05 -5.60
C GLU A 90 -11.04 -17.31 -6.46
#